data_AF-A0AA37WMZ6-F1
#
_entry.id   AF-A0AA37WMZ6-F1
#
_cell.length_a   1.000
_cell.length_b   1.000
_cell.length_c   1.000
_cell.angle_alpha   90.00
_cell.angle_beta   90.00
_cell.angle_gamma   90.00
#
_symmetry.space_group_name_H-M   'P 1'
#
loop_
_entity.id
_entity.type
_entity.pdbx_description
1 polymer ?
#
loop_
_entity_poly.entity_id
_entity_poly.type
_entity_poly.pdbx_seq_one_letter_code
_entity_poly.pdbx_strand_id
1 'polypeptide(L)'
;MNNLNEILDKFKGKEGFECSGQLSDESIHIMESELGISFPKQYKIFLKKYGYIEWFGHTIYGYAEDDDYHTVVCTMELREDDVPDNFERISNEGCVLESYGGGGYYFLYSDESERSGQVALFLDELFGKEAQSWSTFESFLEYMLSL
;
A
#
# COMPACT_ATOMS: atom_id res chain seq x y z
N MET A 1 17.20 -9.06 -8.94
CA MET A 1 17.06 -8.48 -7.59
C MET A 1 17.60 -7.05 -7.47
N ASN A 2 18.28 -6.48 -8.48
CA ASN A 2 18.79 -5.10 -8.40
C ASN A 2 17.71 -4.01 -8.67
N ASN A 3 16.65 -4.32 -9.42
CA ASN A 3 15.70 -3.31 -9.88
C ASN A 3 14.88 -2.63 -8.76
N LEU A 4 14.31 -3.40 -7.81
CA LEU A 4 13.45 -2.82 -6.76
C LEU A 4 14.17 -1.78 -5.90
N ASN A 5 15.40 -2.06 -5.46
CA ASN A 5 16.15 -1.09 -4.65
C ASN A 5 16.46 0.20 -5.42
N GLU A 6 16.79 0.07 -6.71
CA GLU A 6 17.03 1.20 -7.61
C GLU A 6 15.76 2.03 -7.83
N ILE A 7 14.60 1.38 -8.03
CA ILE A 7 13.30 2.07 -8.11
C ILE A 7 13.04 2.85 -6.82
N LEU A 8 13.17 2.18 -5.66
CA LEU A 8 12.90 2.81 -4.38
C LEU A 8 13.84 3.98 -4.08
N ASP A 9 15.12 3.90 -4.50
CA ASP A 9 16.06 5.01 -4.32
C ASP A 9 15.74 6.24 -5.18
N LYS A 10 14.93 6.12 -6.24
CA LYS A 10 14.49 7.27 -7.04
C LYS A 10 13.54 8.19 -6.28
N PHE A 11 12.76 7.68 -5.32
CA PHE A 11 11.86 8.52 -4.52
C PHE A 11 12.60 9.57 -3.70
N LYS A 12 13.85 9.31 -3.28
CA LYS A 12 14.70 10.30 -2.58
C LYS A 12 14.91 11.60 -3.36
N GLY A 13 14.74 11.56 -4.68
CA GLY A 13 14.86 12.73 -5.54
C GLY A 13 13.56 13.53 -5.71
N LYS A 14 12.44 13.07 -5.17
CA LYS A 14 11.14 13.76 -5.22
C LYS A 14 11.14 14.93 -4.23
N GLU A 15 10.45 16.01 -4.61
CA GLU A 15 10.27 17.17 -3.74
C GLU A 15 9.37 16.79 -2.55
N GLY A 16 9.78 17.16 -1.34
CA GLY A 16 9.07 16.81 -0.11
C GLY A 16 9.20 15.35 0.31
N PHE A 17 10.25 14.64 -0.15
CA PHE A 17 10.47 13.24 0.22
C PHE A 17 10.64 13.05 1.74
N GLU A 18 9.79 12.22 2.33
CA GLU A 18 9.85 11.81 3.73
C GLU A 18 9.62 10.29 3.88
N CYS A 19 10.13 9.70 4.97
CA CYS A 19 9.99 8.28 5.28
C CYS A 19 10.24 8.02 6.78
N SER A 20 9.69 6.94 7.36
CA SER A 20 9.93 6.56 8.76
C SER A 20 11.30 5.87 8.98
N GLY A 21 11.91 5.37 7.91
CA GLY A 21 13.22 4.75 7.93
C GLY A 21 13.16 3.23 7.97
N GLN A 22 14.13 2.60 8.62
CA GLN A 22 14.29 1.14 8.54
C GLN A 22 13.40 0.41 9.55
N LEU A 23 12.45 -0.39 9.06
CA LEU A 23 11.69 -1.30 9.93
C LEU A 23 12.41 -2.62 10.18
N SER A 24 12.21 -3.14 11.39
CA SER A 24 12.65 -4.48 11.79
C SER A 24 11.69 -5.57 11.27
N ASP A 25 12.18 -6.81 11.20
CA ASP A 25 11.32 -7.98 10.93
C ASP A 25 10.22 -8.17 11.99
N GLU A 26 10.49 -7.81 13.24
CA GLU A 26 9.52 -7.89 14.34
C GLU A 26 8.36 -6.91 14.13
N SER A 27 8.65 -5.66 13.76
CA SER A 27 7.64 -4.64 13.45
C SER A 27 6.76 -5.09 12.28
N ILE A 28 7.38 -5.62 11.22
CA ILE A 28 6.65 -6.12 10.05
C ILE A 28 5.76 -7.31 10.44
N HIS A 29 6.25 -8.20 11.29
CA HIS A 29 5.47 -9.35 11.76
C HIS A 29 4.26 -8.94 12.61
N ILE A 30 4.38 -7.87 13.41
CA ILE A 30 3.25 -7.29 14.15
C ILE A 30 2.19 -6.78 13.17
N MET A 31 2.58 -6.01 12.15
CA MET A 31 1.66 -5.51 11.13
C MET A 31 0.95 -6.64 10.36
N GLU A 32 1.70 -7.68 9.96
CA GLU A 32 1.14 -8.90 9.34
C GLU A 32 0.11 -9.58 10.27
N SER A 33 0.43 -9.68 11.57
CA SER A 33 -0.44 -10.31 12.57
C SER A 33 -1.73 -9.53 12.83
N GLU A 34 -1.65 -8.21 12.88
CA GLU A 34 -2.82 -7.33 13.08
C GLU A 34 -3.80 -7.42 11.91
N LEU A 35 -3.28 -7.47 10.68
CA LEU A 35 -4.12 -7.61 9.48
C LEU A 35 -4.55 -9.04 9.18
N GLY A 36 -3.92 -10.04 9.81
CA GLY A 36 -4.17 -11.46 9.55
C GLY A 36 -3.68 -11.94 8.19
N ILE A 37 -2.62 -11.33 7.65
CA ILE A 37 -2.07 -11.60 6.31
C ILE A 37 -0.55 -11.69 6.33
N SER A 38 0.04 -12.21 5.26
CA SER A 38 1.48 -12.20 5.02
C SER A 38 1.80 -11.23 3.88
N PHE A 39 2.66 -10.25 4.14
CA PHE A 39 3.04 -9.26 3.13
C PHE A 39 3.91 -9.88 2.04
N PRO A 40 3.68 -9.50 0.76
CA PRO A 40 4.54 -9.93 -0.32
C PRO A 40 5.99 -9.49 -0.10
N LYS A 41 6.93 -10.33 -0.55
CA LYS A 41 8.38 -10.11 -0.35
C LYS A 41 8.87 -8.71 -0.74
N GLN A 42 8.36 -8.16 -1.85
CA GLN A 42 8.79 -6.85 -2.34
C GLN A 42 8.33 -5.71 -1.43
N TYR A 43 7.10 -5.80 -0.91
CA TYR A 43 6.59 -4.83 0.05
C TYR A 43 7.35 -4.89 1.37
N LYS A 44 7.72 -6.09 1.85
CA LYS A 44 8.63 -6.22 3.01
C LYS A 44 9.99 -5.55 2.79
N ILE A 45 10.55 -5.62 1.58
CA ILE A 45 11.80 -4.90 1.26
C ILE A 45 11.59 -3.39 1.32
N PHE A 46 10.46 -2.88 0.85
CA PHE A 46 10.07 -1.48 0.98
C PHE A 46 9.96 -1.05 2.45
N LEU A 47 9.18 -1.79 3.26
CA LEU A 47 9.00 -1.51 4.68
C LEU A 47 10.34 -1.48 5.42
N LYS A 48 11.20 -2.48 5.20
CA LYS A 48 12.54 -2.51 5.84
C LYS A 48 13.44 -1.35 5.45
N LYS A 49 13.23 -0.73 4.30
CA LYS A 49 14.10 0.33 3.80
C LYS A 49 13.60 1.73 4.16
N TYR A 50 12.29 1.94 4.07
CA TYR A 50 11.67 3.25 4.21
C TYR A 50 10.53 3.29 5.20
N GLY A 51 9.92 2.15 5.49
CA GLY A 51 8.76 2.03 6.38
C GLY A 51 7.49 2.58 5.74
N TYR A 52 7.48 3.84 5.34
CA TYR A 52 6.54 4.45 4.40
C TYR A 52 7.30 5.44 3.51
N ILE A 53 6.69 5.94 2.45
CA ILE A 53 7.25 7.05 1.67
C ILE A 53 6.18 8.11 1.46
N GLU A 54 6.49 9.37 1.67
CA GLU A 54 5.68 10.53 1.28
C GLU A 54 6.49 11.43 0.35
N TRP A 55 5.82 12.09 -0.59
CA TRP A 55 6.32 13.20 -1.38
C TRP A 55 5.18 14.13 -1.77
N PHE A 56 5.47 15.24 -2.43
CA PHE A 56 4.49 16.29 -2.73
C PHE A 56 3.14 15.76 -3.27
N GLY A 57 2.14 15.68 -2.38
CA GLY A 57 0.76 15.29 -2.68
C GLY A 57 0.49 13.78 -2.77
N HIS A 58 1.47 12.93 -2.44
CA HIS A 58 1.38 11.48 -2.61
C HIS A 58 2.09 10.72 -1.49
N THR A 59 1.56 9.55 -1.16
CA THR A 59 2.13 8.68 -0.13
C THR A 59 2.05 7.23 -0.58
N ILE A 60 3.04 6.43 -0.19
CA ILE A 60 2.94 4.98 -0.18
C ILE A 60 2.94 4.57 1.28
N TYR A 61 1.79 4.17 1.77
CA TYR A 61 1.54 3.74 3.13
C TYR A 61 2.41 2.56 3.49
N GLY A 62 2.66 2.47 4.78
CA GLY A 62 3.40 1.38 5.40
C GLY A 62 3.37 1.57 6.90
N TYR A 63 4.53 1.69 7.53
CA TYR A 63 4.61 2.06 8.94
C TYR A 63 4.93 3.54 9.10
N ALA A 64 3.97 4.30 9.63
CA ALA A 64 4.09 5.71 9.96
C ALA A 64 3.62 5.95 11.40
N GLU A 65 4.16 6.94 12.09
CA GLU A 65 3.63 7.34 13.42
C GLU A 65 2.28 8.07 13.29
N ASP A 66 2.01 8.64 12.11
CA ASP A 66 0.72 9.22 11.75
C ASP A 66 -0.20 8.12 11.20
N ASP A 67 -1.35 7.96 11.85
CA ASP A 67 -2.34 6.95 11.52
C ASP A 67 -2.89 7.13 10.09
N ASP A 68 -2.91 8.37 9.57
CA ASP A 68 -3.37 8.70 8.21
C ASP A 68 -2.48 8.09 7.09
N TYR A 69 -1.27 7.64 7.44
CA TYR A 69 -0.31 7.00 6.53
C TYR A 69 0.06 5.57 6.95
N HIS A 70 -0.54 5.06 8.02
CA HIS A 70 -0.25 3.75 8.56
C HIS A 70 -1.13 2.68 7.88
N THR A 71 -0.52 1.82 7.05
CA THR A 71 -1.23 0.83 6.22
C THR A 71 -2.19 -0.05 7.02
N VAL A 72 -1.79 -0.49 8.22
CA VAL A 72 -2.65 -1.33 9.08
C VAL A 72 -3.90 -0.58 9.51
N VAL A 73 -3.75 0.64 10.04
CA VAL A 73 -4.86 1.45 10.55
C VAL A 73 -5.83 1.76 9.41
N CYS A 74 -5.36 2.33 8.31
CA CYS A 74 -6.22 2.65 7.17
C CYS A 74 -6.92 1.41 6.59
N THR A 75 -6.25 0.26 6.55
CA THR A 75 -6.85 -0.99 6.06
C THR A 75 -7.96 -1.47 6.99
N MET A 76 -7.75 -1.40 8.31
CA MET A 76 -8.74 -1.82 9.30
C MET A 76 -9.96 -0.91 9.30
N GLU A 77 -9.77 0.41 9.21
CA GLU A 77 -10.86 1.38 9.08
C GLU A 77 -11.74 1.07 7.86
N LEU A 78 -11.14 0.88 6.68
CA LEU A 78 -11.87 0.53 5.46
C LEU A 78 -12.58 -0.84 5.54
N ARG A 79 -12.07 -1.79 6.34
CA ARG A 79 -12.72 -3.09 6.58
C ARG A 79 -13.95 -2.96 7.49
N GLU A 80 -13.89 -2.06 8.47
CA GLU A 80 -14.93 -1.83 9.47
C GLU A 80 -16.01 -0.85 8.99
N ASP A 81 -15.72 -0.07 7.95
CA ASP A 81 -16.63 0.93 7.40
C ASP A 81 -18.02 0.37 7.04
N ASP A 82 -19.04 1.17 7.34
CA ASP A 82 -20.42 0.89 6.95
C ASP A 82 -20.66 1.39 5.53
N VAL A 83 -20.44 0.50 4.56
CA VAL A 83 -20.67 0.80 3.14
C VAL A 83 -22.06 0.35 2.69
N PRO A 84 -22.69 1.04 1.72
CA PRO A 84 -23.97 0.63 1.16
C PRO A 84 -23.96 -0.80 0.60
N ASP A 85 -25.11 -1.48 0.62
CA ASP A 85 -25.25 -2.87 0.15
C ASP A 85 -24.75 -3.13 -1.28
N ASN A 86 -24.77 -2.11 -2.13
CA ASN A 86 -24.31 -2.20 -3.52
C ASN A 86 -22.83 -1.85 -3.72
N PHE A 87 -22.11 -1.54 -2.64
CA PHE A 87 -20.70 -1.22 -2.63
C PHE A 87 -19.88 -2.48 -2.32
N GLU A 88 -18.84 -2.74 -3.10
CA GLU A 88 -17.95 -3.86 -2.86
C GLU A 88 -17.00 -3.52 -1.71
N ARG A 89 -17.07 -4.33 -0.65
CA ARG A 89 -16.18 -4.18 0.52
C ARG A 89 -14.75 -4.56 0.14
N ILE A 90 -13.80 -3.88 0.78
CA ILE A 90 -12.38 -4.20 0.67
C ILE A 90 -12.12 -5.67 1.03
N SER A 91 -11.17 -6.30 0.32
CA SER A 91 -10.76 -7.67 0.59
C SER A 91 -9.97 -7.80 1.90
N ASN A 92 -10.07 -8.96 2.55
CA ASN A 92 -9.21 -9.31 3.69
C ASN A 92 -7.83 -9.84 3.27
N GLU A 93 -7.60 -10.10 1.98
CA GLU A 93 -6.35 -10.69 1.46
C GLU A 93 -5.35 -9.63 0.97
N GLY A 94 -5.11 -8.62 1.80
CA GLY A 94 -4.24 -7.50 1.42
C GLY A 94 -4.35 -6.28 2.31
N CYS A 95 -3.66 -5.22 1.91
CA CYS A 95 -3.62 -3.95 2.63
C CYS A 95 -3.65 -2.75 1.69
N VAL A 96 -4.03 -1.59 2.24
CA VAL A 96 -4.14 -0.32 1.52
C VAL A 96 -2.77 0.36 1.45
N LEU A 97 -2.42 0.84 0.26
CA LEU A 97 -1.15 1.50 -0.01
C LEU A 97 -1.26 3.02 -0.14
N GLU A 98 -2.42 3.56 -0.48
CA GLU A 98 -2.66 5.01 -0.55
C GLU A 98 -4.15 5.26 -0.76
N SER A 99 -4.69 6.34 -0.18
CA SER A 99 -6.00 6.87 -0.55
C SER A 99 -5.89 7.63 -1.88
N TYR A 100 -6.72 7.28 -2.86
CA TYR A 100 -6.70 7.96 -4.14
C TYR A 100 -7.47 9.28 -4.06
N GLY A 101 -6.83 10.40 -4.41
CA GLY A 101 -7.45 11.74 -4.30
C GLY A 101 -8.73 11.95 -5.12
N GLY A 102 -9.02 11.07 -6.09
CA GLY A 102 -10.29 11.04 -6.82
C GLY A 102 -11.43 10.27 -6.14
N GLY A 103 -11.19 9.70 -4.96
CA GLY A 103 -12.08 8.77 -4.25
C GLY A 103 -11.70 7.31 -4.49
N GLY A 104 -11.62 6.52 -3.43
CA GLY A 104 -11.13 5.14 -3.44
C GLY A 104 -9.68 4.99 -2.97
N TYR A 105 -9.04 3.87 -3.32
CA TYR A 105 -7.75 3.49 -2.74
C TYR A 105 -6.95 2.53 -3.62
N TYR A 106 -5.63 2.52 -3.43
CA TYR A 106 -4.74 1.49 -3.97
C TYR A 106 -4.59 0.37 -2.95
N PHE A 107 -4.73 -0.88 -3.41
CA PHE A 107 -4.75 -2.08 -2.58
C PHE A 107 -3.71 -3.08 -3.05
N LEU A 108 -2.83 -3.52 -2.15
CA LEU A 108 -1.84 -4.57 -2.37
C LEU A 108 -2.38 -5.92 -1.91
N TYR A 109 -2.39 -6.89 -2.81
CA TYR A 109 -2.75 -8.27 -2.48
C TYR A 109 -1.65 -8.99 -1.70
N SER A 110 -2.03 -9.66 -0.62
CA SER A 110 -1.15 -10.43 0.25
C SER A 110 -0.78 -11.81 -0.31
N ASP A 111 0.15 -12.52 0.34
CA ASP A 111 0.58 -13.87 -0.07
C ASP A 111 -0.53 -14.93 0.04
N GLU A 112 -1.60 -14.66 0.79
CA GLU A 112 -2.79 -15.50 0.86
C GLU A 112 -3.65 -15.44 -0.41
N SER A 113 -3.53 -14.36 -1.20
CA SER A 113 -4.31 -14.17 -2.41
C SER A 113 -3.69 -14.85 -3.62
N GLU A 114 -4.52 -15.34 -4.54
CA GLU A 114 -4.08 -15.78 -5.87
C GLU A 114 -3.42 -14.63 -6.68
N ARG A 115 -3.65 -13.38 -6.26
CA ARG A 115 -3.08 -12.16 -6.84
C ARG A 115 -1.87 -11.61 -6.06
N SER A 116 -1.24 -12.39 -5.19
CA SER A 116 -0.12 -11.93 -4.34
C SER A 116 0.86 -11.00 -5.08
N GLY A 117 1.12 -9.85 -4.46
CA GLY A 117 2.06 -8.84 -4.95
C GLY A 117 1.52 -7.94 -6.06
N GLN A 118 0.31 -8.18 -6.59
CA GLN A 118 -0.38 -7.24 -7.47
C GLN A 118 -0.94 -6.07 -6.66
N VAL A 119 -1.05 -4.91 -7.31
CA VAL A 119 -1.73 -3.73 -6.76
C VAL A 119 -2.93 -3.42 -7.63
N ALA A 120 -4.07 -3.07 -7.02
CA ALA A 120 -5.27 -2.65 -7.74
C ALA A 120 -5.77 -1.31 -7.21
N LEU A 121 -6.29 -0.47 -8.09
CA LEU A 121 -7.00 0.75 -7.77
C LEU A 121 -8.49 0.45 -7.73
N PHE A 122 -9.11 0.70 -6.59
CA PHE A 122 -10.56 0.63 -6.40
C PHE A 122 -11.11 2.05 -6.30
N LEU A 123 -12.26 2.31 -6.95
CA LEU A 123 -12.84 3.65 -7.00
C LEU A 123 -14.24 3.67 -6.37
N ASP A 124 -14.50 4.71 -5.57
CA ASP A 124 -15.81 4.92 -4.94
C ASP A 124 -16.91 5.17 -5.97
N GLU A 125 -16.59 5.89 -7.06
CA GLU A 125 -17.53 6.15 -8.17
C GLU A 125 -17.92 4.87 -8.93
N LEU A 126 -17.11 3.81 -8.81
CA LEU A 126 -17.41 2.49 -9.35
C LEU A 126 -18.05 1.56 -8.30
N PHE A 127 -18.49 2.12 -7.16
CA PHE A 127 -19.06 1.39 -6.03
C PHE A 127 -18.08 0.37 -5.43
N GLY A 128 -16.83 0.79 -5.23
CA GLY A 128 -15.79 -0.05 -4.61
C GLY A 128 -15.20 -1.09 -5.55
N LYS A 129 -15.38 -0.93 -6.87
CA LYS A 129 -14.87 -1.87 -7.88
C LYS A 129 -13.50 -1.48 -8.41
N GLU A 130 -12.76 -2.49 -8.83
CA GLU A 130 -11.45 -2.34 -9.47
C GLU A 130 -11.59 -1.54 -10.77
N ALA A 131 -10.83 -0.45 -10.87
CA ALA A 131 -10.70 0.36 -12.07
C ALA A 131 -9.46 0.00 -12.89
N GLN A 132 -8.37 -0.37 -12.21
CA GLN A 132 -7.07 -0.64 -12.80
C GLN A 132 -6.25 -1.55 -11.89
N SER A 133 -5.27 -2.29 -12.45
CA SER A 133 -4.28 -3.02 -11.68
C SER A 133 -2.88 -3.00 -12.30
N TRP A 134 -1.90 -3.27 -11.44
CA TRP A 134 -0.48 -3.42 -11.72
C TRP A 134 -0.08 -4.85 -11.36
N SER A 135 0.61 -5.53 -12.27
CA SER A 135 0.94 -6.96 -12.12
C SER A 135 1.93 -7.25 -10.99
N THR A 136 2.70 -6.25 -10.56
CA THR A 136 3.61 -6.35 -9.42
C THR A 136 3.68 -5.04 -8.64
N PHE A 137 4.11 -5.12 -7.39
CA PHE A 137 4.41 -3.95 -6.57
C PHE A 137 5.48 -3.06 -7.23
N GLU A 138 6.48 -3.60 -7.94
CA GLU A 138 7.42 -2.74 -8.68
C GLU A 138 6.75 -1.94 -9.80
N SER A 139 5.84 -2.56 -10.57
CA SER A 139 5.13 -1.84 -11.63
C SER A 139 4.22 -0.74 -11.08
N PHE A 140 3.68 -0.93 -9.87
CA PHE A 140 2.98 0.12 -9.14
C PHE A 140 3.93 1.24 -8.71
N LEU A 141 5.09 0.93 -8.13
CA LEU A 141 6.10 1.93 -7.75
C LEU A 141 6.60 2.75 -8.95
N GLU A 142 6.78 2.11 -10.12
CA GLU A 142 7.15 2.82 -11.36
C GLU A 142 6.07 3.81 -11.79
N TYR A 143 4.79 3.45 -11.64
CA TYR A 143 3.68 4.37 -11.85
C TYR A 143 3.70 5.53 -10.84
N MET A 144 3.85 5.25 -9.55
CA MET A 144 3.92 6.29 -8.52
C MET A 144 5.09 7.27 -8.74
N LEU A 145 6.24 6.79 -9.25
CA LEU A 145 7.35 7.66 -9.63
C LEU A 145 7.04 8.59 -10.82
N SER A 146 6.04 8.25 -11.63
CA SER A 146 5.63 9.08 -12.78
C SER A 146 4.66 10.20 -12.43
N LEU A 147 4.07 10.16 -11.24
CA LEU A 147 3.25 11.22 -10.64
C LEU A 147 4.14 12.33 -10.08
#